data_AF-A0A7W0S3H9-F1
#
_entry.id   AF-A0A7W0S3H9-F1
#
_cell.length_a   1.000
_cell.length_b   1.000
_cell.length_c   1.000
_cell.angle_alpha   90.00
_cell.angle_beta   90.00
_cell.angle_gamma   90.00
#
_symmetry.space_group_name_H-M   'P 1'
#
loop_
_entity.id
_entity.type
_entity.pdbx_description
1 polymer ?
#
loop_
_entity_poly.entity_id
_entity_poly.type
_entity_poly.pdbx_seq_one_letter_code
_entity_poly.pdbx_strand_id
1 'polypeptide(L)'
;MTERVLTPRELNRALLARQGLLERVPLPVARALERIGGLQTQYAPSGYIGLWTRVEGFTRDRLTEALERRTVVQATAMRSTIHLVSARDYPLLMAGIRRARAAWWLRTHPGAAERLDAPAIAARVRA
;
A
#
# COMPACT_ATOMS: atom_id res chain seq x y z
N MET A 1 25.84 -3.33 29.95
CA MET A 1 25.03 -2.15 29.59
C MET A 1 23.58 -2.55 29.69
N THR A 2 22.78 -1.87 30.51
CA THR A 2 21.33 -2.10 30.53
C THR A 2 20.70 -1.57 29.26
N GLU A 3 19.84 -2.37 28.63
CA GLU A 3 19.15 -1.97 27.41
C GLU A 3 18.16 -0.85 27.72
N ARG A 4 18.21 0.25 26.95
CA ARG A 4 17.33 1.40 27.15
C ARG A 4 15.92 1.06 26.64
N VAL A 5 14.92 1.19 27.52
CA VAL A 5 13.50 1.06 27.15
C VAL A 5 12.97 2.38 26.61
N LEU A 6 12.30 2.35 25.46
CA LEU A 6 11.65 3.52 24.85
C LEU A 6 10.28 3.80 25.48
N THR A 7 10.02 5.06 25.78
CA THR A 7 8.70 5.55 26.24
C THR A 7 7.69 5.58 25.09
N PRO A 8 6.37 5.58 25.39
CA PRO A 8 5.33 5.73 24.36
C PRO A 8 5.48 7.00 23.52
N ARG A 9 5.93 8.11 24.11
CA ARG A 9 6.16 9.37 23.39
C ARG A 9 7.29 9.23 22.38
N GLU A 10 8.38 8.56 22.75
CA GLU A 10 9.50 8.30 21.85
C GLU A 10 9.08 7.36 20.70
N LEU A 11 8.34 6.29 20.99
CA LEU A 11 7.79 5.40 19.97
C LEU A 11 6.88 6.14 19.00
N ASN A 12 6.03 7.03 19.50
CA ASN A 12 5.15 7.85 18.68
C ASN A 12 5.94 8.82 17.78
N ARG A 13 6.91 9.55 18.32
CA ARG A 13 7.75 10.45 17.52
C ARG A 13 8.56 9.69 16.48
N ALA A 14 9.11 8.52 16.84
CA ALA A 14 9.81 7.65 15.90
C ALA A 14 8.89 7.16 14.77
N LEU A 15 7.62 6.81 15.08
CA LEU A 15 6.63 6.45 14.06
C LEU A 15 6.33 7.63 13.12
N LEU A 16 6.07 8.82 13.64
CA LEU A 16 5.77 10.00 12.82
C LEU A 16 6.97 10.41 11.95
N ALA A 17 8.19 10.32 12.47
CA ALA A 17 9.41 10.55 11.70
C ALA A 17 9.57 9.53 10.56
N ARG A 18 9.32 8.23 10.82
CA ARG A 18 9.31 7.21 9.76
C ARG A 18 8.23 7.47 8.72
N GLN A 19 7.08 8.03 9.12
CA GLN A 19 5.98 8.37 8.22
C GLN A 19 6.13 9.70 7.46
N GLY A 20 7.19 10.48 7.70
CA GLY A 20 7.37 11.80 7.08
C GLY A 20 6.35 12.84 7.57
N LEU A 21 5.85 12.69 8.81
CA LEU A 21 4.82 13.55 9.40
C LEU A 21 5.37 14.57 10.40
N LEU A 22 6.64 14.44 10.80
CA LEU A 22 7.33 15.51 11.54
C LEU A 22 7.99 16.49 10.58
N GLU A 23 8.58 15.96 9.51
CA GLU A 23 9.22 16.70 8.43
C GLU A 23 8.88 16.01 7.11
N ARG A 24 8.57 16.82 6.09
CA ARG A 24 8.38 16.33 4.73
C ARG A 24 9.72 15.83 4.19
N VAL A 25 9.70 14.72 3.47
CA VAL A 25 10.91 14.05 2.99
C VAL A 25 11.16 14.36 1.50
N PRO A 26 12.42 14.62 1.10
CA PRO A 26 12.79 14.84 -0.30
C PRO A 26 12.96 13.49 -1.03
N LEU A 27 11.87 12.72 -1.15
CA LEU A 27 11.87 11.40 -1.79
C LEU A 27 10.93 11.36 -3.00
N PRO A 28 11.25 10.57 -4.05
CA PRO A 28 10.29 10.24 -5.09
C PRO A 28 9.04 9.56 -4.50
N VAL A 29 7.88 9.77 -5.12
CA VAL A 29 6.57 9.24 -4.65
C VAL A 29 6.62 7.74 -4.35
N ALA A 30 7.21 6.94 -5.24
CA ALA A 30 7.33 5.49 -5.04
C ALA A 30 8.14 5.14 -3.78
N ARG A 31 9.27 5.84 -3.52
CA ARG A 31 10.10 5.64 -2.32
C ARG A 31 9.40 6.10 -1.06
N ALA A 32 8.61 7.17 -1.13
CA ALA A 32 7.79 7.61 -0.02
C ALA A 32 6.72 6.55 0.33
N LEU A 33 6.08 5.95 -0.67
CA LEU A 33 5.10 4.87 -0.46
C LEU A 33 5.74 3.60 0.13
N GLU A 34 6.94 3.20 -0.33
CA GLU A 34 7.69 2.09 0.28
C GLU A 34 7.96 2.34 1.76
N ARG A 35 8.44 3.55 2.09
CA ARG A 35 8.78 3.94 3.46
C ARG A 35 7.59 3.86 4.44
N ILE A 36 6.38 4.14 3.97
CA ILE A 36 5.16 4.18 4.81
C ILE A 36 4.27 2.93 4.68
N GLY A 37 4.65 1.97 3.83
CA GLY A 37 3.88 0.74 3.59
C GLY A 37 2.62 0.94 2.73
N GLY A 38 2.62 1.96 1.87
CA GLY A 38 1.50 2.34 1.03
C GLY A 38 0.50 3.30 1.69
N LEU A 39 -0.43 3.82 0.88
CA LEU A 39 -1.50 4.72 1.32
C LEU A 39 -2.85 4.20 0.88
N GLN A 40 -3.80 4.11 1.81
CA GLN A 40 -5.18 3.81 1.44
C GLN A 40 -5.79 5.00 0.68
N THR A 41 -6.38 4.72 -0.48
CA THR A 41 -6.91 5.69 -1.43
C THR A 41 -8.31 5.31 -1.93
N GLN A 42 -9.14 4.79 -1.03
CA GLN A 42 -10.56 4.52 -1.33
C GLN A 42 -11.30 5.78 -1.81
N TYR A 43 -10.95 6.93 -1.22
CA TYR A 43 -11.30 8.25 -1.73
C TYR A 43 -10.07 8.86 -2.41
N ALA A 44 -10.07 8.97 -3.73
CA ALA A 44 -8.88 9.33 -4.51
C ALA A 44 -8.15 10.61 -4.01
N PRO A 45 -8.83 11.69 -3.61
CA PRO A 45 -8.17 12.88 -3.04
C PRO A 45 -7.31 12.61 -1.80
N SER A 46 -7.59 11.57 -1.01
CA SER A 46 -6.79 11.22 0.17
C SER A 46 -5.34 10.87 -0.19
N GLY A 47 -5.11 10.29 -1.37
CA GLY A 47 -3.76 9.97 -1.85
C GLY A 47 -2.91 11.22 -2.09
N TYR A 48 -3.50 12.23 -2.72
CA TYR A 48 -2.82 13.50 -2.98
C TYR A 48 -2.52 14.26 -1.69
N ILE A 49 -3.49 14.36 -0.77
CA ILE A 49 -3.29 15.03 0.51
C ILE A 49 -2.24 14.26 1.34
N GLY A 50 -2.36 12.94 1.40
CA GLY A 50 -1.43 12.10 2.16
C GLY A 50 0.02 12.16 1.67
N LEU A 51 0.24 12.30 0.36
CA LEU A 51 1.57 12.49 -0.20
C LEU A 51 2.04 13.94 -0.05
N TRP A 52 1.17 14.92 -0.24
CA TRP A 52 1.49 16.35 -0.05
C TRP A 52 1.99 16.63 1.37
N THR A 53 1.37 16.04 2.39
CA THR A 53 1.80 16.20 3.79
C THR A 53 3.13 15.53 4.11
N ARG A 54 3.63 14.61 3.27
CA ARG A 54 4.81 13.78 3.54
C ARG A 54 5.98 14.03 2.62
N VAL A 55 5.76 14.45 1.39
CA VAL A 55 6.78 14.53 0.34
C VAL A 55 7.03 15.99 0.00
N GLU A 56 8.28 16.42 0.12
CA GLU A 56 8.71 17.76 -0.28
C GLU A 56 8.54 17.97 -1.79
N GLY A 57 8.12 19.16 -2.21
CA GLY A 57 7.92 19.48 -3.63
C GLY A 57 6.83 18.67 -4.35
N PHE A 58 5.98 17.92 -3.61
CA PHE A 58 4.91 17.13 -4.22
C PHE A 58 3.92 17.98 -5.02
N THR A 59 3.64 17.54 -6.25
CA THR A 59 2.55 18.05 -7.10
C THR A 59 1.63 16.89 -7.50
N ARG A 60 0.41 17.20 -7.95
CA ARG A 60 -0.52 16.18 -8.45
C ARG A 60 0.07 15.40 -9.62
N ASP A 61 0.72 16.09 -10.56
CA ASP A 61 1.34 15.50 -11.75
C ASP A 61 2.41 14.47 -11.39
N ARG A 62 3.17 14.69 -10.31
CA ARG A 62 4.16 13.70 -9.84
C ARG A 62 3.54 12.36 -9.47
N LEU A 63 2.31 12.33 -8.94
CA LEU A 63 1.59 11.08 -8.71
C LEU A 63 1.04 10.51 -10.01
N THR A 64 0.45 11.34 -10.88
CA THR A 64 -0.06 10.91 -12.19
C THR A 64 1.04 10.24 -13.01
N GLU A 65 2.18 10.90 -13.16
CA GLU A 65 3.34 10.35 -13.86
C GLU A 65 3.85 9.06 -13.22
N ALA A 66 3.81 8.93 -11.89
CA ALA A 66 4.28 7.73 -11.21
C ALA A 66 3.38 6.51 -11.50
N LEU A 67 2.06 6.74 -11.64
CA LEU A 67 1.08 5.75 -12.07
C LEU A 67 1.26 5.40 -13.56
N GLU A 68 1.42 6.40 -14.43
CA GLU A 68 1.63 6.21 -15.87
C GLU A 68 2.91 5.43 -16.17
N ARG A 69 4.02 5.77 -15.47
CA ARG A 69 5.28 5.03 -15.54
C ARG A 69 5.26 3.70 -14.81
N ARG A 70 4.13 3.31 -14.20
CA ARG A 70 3.95 2.06 -13.44
C ARG A 70 4.96 1.87 -12.31
N THR A 71 5.49 2.96 -11.77
CA THR A 71 6.33 2.94 -10.56
C THR A 71 5.50 2.89 -9.28
N VAL A 72 4.23 3.28 -9.39
CA VAL A 72 3.20 3.19 -8.36
C VAL A 72 2.04 2.37 -8.93
N VAL A 73 1.46 1.51 -8.10
CA VAL A 73 0.34 0.65 -8.43
C VAL A 73 -0.84 1.04 -7.54
N GLN A 74 -2.00 1.25 -8.14
CA GLN A 74 -3.27 1.28 -7.43
C GLN A 74 -3.89 -0.11 -7.42
N ALA A 75 -4.20 -0.65 -6.24
CA ALA A 75 -4.78 -1.98 -6.12
C ALA A 75 -5.66 -2.14 -4.87
N THR A 76 -6.61 -3.07 -4.95
CA THR A 76 -7.30 -3.58 -3.76
C THR A 76 -6.33 -4.45 -2.97
N ALA A 77 -5.88 -3.91 -1.83
CA ALA A 77 -4.78 -4.46 -1.04
C ALA A 77 -5.23 -4.77 0.40
N MET A 78 -4.48 -4.29 1.39
CA MET A 78 -4.72 -4.57 2.81
C MET A 78 -6.17 -4.30 3.19
N ARG A 79 -6.77 -5.26 3.90
CA ARG A 79 -8.18 -5.21 4.35
C ARG A 79 -9.19 -5.03 3.20
N SER A 80 -8.84 -5.49 1.99
CA SER A 80 -9.68 -5.40 0.79
C SER A 80 -10.11 -3.96 0.43
N THR A 81 -9.24 -2.98 0.67
CA THR A 81 -9.48 -1.57 0.29
C THR A 81 -8.46 -1.08 -0.74
N ILE A 82 -8.81 -0.04 -1.49
CA ILE A 82 -7.93 0.52 -2.52
C ILE A 82 -6.73 1.20 -1.86
N HIS A 83 -5.52 0.87 -2.32
CA HIS A 83 -4.26 1.46 -1.88
C HIS A 83 -3.39 1.87 -3.08
N LEU A 84 -2.57 2.90 -2.87
CA LEU A 84 -1.37 3.17 -3.64
C LEU A 84 -0.18 2.51 -2.96
N VAL A 85 0.60 1.74 -3.71
CA VAL A 85 1.84 1.10 -3.27
C VAL A 85 2.90 1.25 -4.36
N SER A 86 4.18 1.09 -4.02
CA SER A 86 5.21 1.01 -5.06
C SER A 86 5.05 -0.27 -5.87
N ALA A 87 5.47 -0.24 -7.13
CA ALA A 87 5.51 -1.45 -7.94
C ALA A 87 6.46 -2.52 -7.35
N ARG A 88 7.50 -2.09 -6.63
CA ARG A 88 8.45 -2.97 -5.94
C ARG A 88 7.79 -3.75 -4.79
N ASP A 89 6.99 -3.09 -3.96
CA ASP A 89 6.41 -3.73 -2.77
C ASP A 89 5.10 -4.44 -3.08
N TYR A 90 4.44 -4.11 -4.20
CA TYR A 90 3.17 -4.70 -4.60
C TYR A 90 3.14 -6.24 -4.53
N PRO A 91 4.12 -7.00 -5.10
CA PRO A 91 4.09 -8.46 -5.06
C PRO A 91 4.15 -9.02 -3.63
N LEU A 92 5.00 -8.45 -2.77
CA LEU A 92 5.17 -8.88 -1.39
C LEU A 92 3.91 -8.61 -0.57
N LEU A 93 3.33 -7.42 -0.71
CA LEU A 93 2.07 -7.06 -0.05
C LEU A 93 0.93 -7.96 -0.48
N MET A 94 0.81 -8.25 -1.78
CA MET A 94 -0.23 -9.15 -2.30
C MET A 94 -0.05 -10.58 -1.80
N ALA A 95 1.19 -11.07 -1.73
CA ALA A 95 1.49 -12.38 -1.16
C ALA A 95 1.10 -12.47 0.31
N GLY A 96 1.42 -11.45 1.11
CA GLY A 96 1.10 -11.38 2.53
C GLY A 96 -0.40 -11.42 2.83
N ILE A 97 -1.23 -10.82 1.96
CA ILE A 97 -2.69 -10.75 2.17
C ILE A 97 -3.48 -11.82 1.42
N ARG A 98 -2.84 -12.67 0.61
CA ARG A 98 -3.51 -13.59 -0.33
C ARG A 98 -4.63 -14.41 0.33
N ARG A 99 -4.36 -15.01 1.49
CA ARG A 99 -5.35 -15.83 2.22
C ARG A 99 -6.53 -15.00 2.72
N ALA A 100 -6.26 -13.88 3.38
CA ALA A 100 -7.30 -13.00 3.91
C ALA A 100 -8.18 -12.43 2.78
N ARG A 101 -7.58 -12.05 1.66
CA ARG A 101 -8.27 -11.56 0.47
C ARG A 101 -9.15 -12.63 -0.16
N ALA A 102 -8.65 -13.87 -0.33
CA ALA A 102 -9.44 -14.99 -0.85
C ALA A 102 -10.64 -15.31 0.06
N ALA A 103 -10.41 -15.39 1.38
CA ALA A 103 -11.48 -15.64 2.34
C ALA A 103 -12.54 -14.53 2.33
N TRP A 104 -12.13 -13.26 2.24
CA TRP A 104 -13.07 -12.14 2.10
C TRP A 104 -13.88 -12.22 0.81
N TRP A 105 -13.24 -12.57 -0.31
CA TRP A 105 -13.91 -12.68 -1.61
C TRP A 105 -14.98 -13.78 -1.60
N LEU A 106 -14.65 -14.97 -1.10
CA LEU A 106 -15.62 -16.07 -0.98
C LEU A 106 -16.83 -15.72 -0.10
N ARG A 107 -16.62 -14.99 1.00
CA ARG A 107 -17.72 -14.54 1.87
C ARG A 107 -18.64 -13.52 1.19
N THR A 108 -18.11 -12.70 0.29
CA THR A 108 -18.86 -11.63 -0.39
C THR A 108 -19.46 -12.08 -1.71
N HIS A 109 -19.06 -13.25 -2.22
CA HIS A 109 -19.53 -13.84 -3.47
C HIS A 109 -20.01 -15.28 -3.23
N PRO A 110 -21.18 -15.48 -2.62
CA PRO A 110 -21.70 -16.83 -2.40
C PRO A 110 -21.91 -17.58 -3.72
N GLY A 111 -21.65 -18.89 -3.71
CA GLY A 111 -21.75 -19.74 -4.90
C GLY A 111 -20.59 -19.61 -5.89
N ALA A 112 -19.57 -18.80 -5.58
CA ALA A 112 -18.49 -18.54 -6.54
C ALA A 112 -17.43 -19.65 -6.59
N ALA A 113 -17.25 -20.41 -5.51
CA ALA A 113 -16.36 -21.56 -5.49
C ALA A 113 -16.90 -22.71 -6.36
N GLU A 114 -18.23 -22.80 -6.46
CA GLU A 114 -18.97 -23.80 -7.22
C GLU A 114 -19.02 -23.45 -8.71
N ARG A 115 -18.97 -22.16 -9.05
CA ARG A 115 -19.02 -21.67 -10.44
C ARG A 115 -17.66 -21.57 -11.13
N LEU A 116 -16.55 -21.60 -10.38
CA LEU A 116 -15.21 -21.35 -10.90
C LEU A 116 -14.24 -22.49 -10.57
N ASP A 117 -13.60 -23.03 -11.61
CA ASP A 117 -12.42 -23.89 -11.46
C ASP A 117 -11.18 -23.01 -11.20
N ALA A 118 -10.97 -22.64 -9.94
CA ALA A 118 -9.87 -21.77 -9.54
C ALA A 118 -8.47 -22.34 -9.92
N PRO A 119 -8.19 -23.66 -9.74
CA PRO A 119 -6.97 -24.28 -10.26
C PRO A 119 -6.77 -24.10 -11.78
N ALA A 120 -7.78 -24.39 -12.60
CA ALA A 120 -7.67 -24.25 -14.05
C ALA A 120 -7.46 -22.80 -14.49
N ILE A 121 -8.18 -21.86 -13.86
CA ILE A 121 -8.00 -20.42 -14.10
C ILE A 121 -6.57 -20.00 -13.72
N ALA A 122 -6.07 -20.43 -12.57
CA ALA A 122 -4.72 -20.09 -12.13
C ALA A 122 -3.64 -20.67 -13.05
N ALA A 123 -3.83 -21.89 -13.57
CA ALA A 123 -2.93 -22.48 -14.56
C ALA A 123 -2.89 -21.66 -15.86
N ARG A 124 -4.06 -21.24 -16.36
CA ARG A 124 -4.15 -20.44 -17.60
C ARG A 124 -3.55 -19.04 -17.46
N VAL A 125 -3.66 -18.40 -16.29
CA VAL A 125 -3.07 -17.07 -16.05
C VAL A 125 -1.54 -17.12 -15.89
N ARG A 126 -0.98 -18.28 -15.54
CA ARG A 126 0.47 -18.48 -15.36
C ARG A 126 1.20 -19.01 -16.59
N ALA A 127 0.46 -19.56 -17.56
CA ALA A 127 0.98 -19.98 -18.86
C ALA A 127 1.33 -18.77 -19.73
#